data_AF-A0A936XCL6-F1
#
_entry.id   AF-A0A936XCL6-F1
#
_cell.length_a   1.000
_cell.length_b   1.000
_cell.length_c   1.000
_cell.angle_alpha   90.00
_cell.angle_beta   90.00
_cell.angle_gamma   90.00
#
_symmetry.space_group_name_H-M   'P 1'
#
loop_
_entity.id
_entity.type
_entity.pdbx_description
1 polymer ?
#
loop_
_entity_poly.entity_id
_entity_poly.type
_entity_poly.pdbx_seq_one_letter_code
_entity_poly.pdbx_strand_id
1 'polypeptide(L)' 'MEAACHTGKTADALASIVAQLHNQPFTEEEIKLRERILEPVFNNDRNAALIIQYLY' A
#
# COMPACT_ATOMS: atom_id res chain seq x y z
N MET A 1 -6.31 2.71 4.49
CA MET A 1 -6.17 2.38 3.06
C MET A 1 -6.56 3.54 2.14
N GLU A 2 -7.46 4.43 2.55
CA GLU A 2 -7.86 5.60 1.74
C GLU A 2 -6.67 6.44 1.25
N ALA A 3 -5.65 6.64 2.08
CA ALA A 3 -4.44 7.38 1.72
C ALA A 3 -3.61 6.77 0.57
N ALA A 4 -3.82 5.49 0.23
CA ALA A 4 -3.12 4.81 -0.87
C ALA A 4 -4.00 4.65 -2.13
N CYS A 5 -5.22 5.18 -2.10
CA CYS A 5 -6.21 5.04 -3.17
C CYS A 5 -6.30 6.33 -4.00
N HIS A 6 -5.94 6.24 -5.28
CA HIS A 6 -6.08 7.35 -6.23
C HIS A 6 -7.38 7.18 -7.02
N THR A 7 -8.29 8.15 -6.93
CA THR A 7 -9.54 8.19 -7.68
C THR A 7 -9.58 9.39 -8.61
N GLY A 8 -9.81 9.15 -9.90
CA GLY A 8 -9.98 10.21 -10.89
C GLY A 8 -11.37 10.82 -10.77
N LYS A 9 -11.45 12.15 -10.60
CA LYS A 9 -12.74 12.88 -10.52
C LYS A 9 -13.26 13.36 -11.88
N THR A 10 -12.49 13.14 -12.94
CA THR A 10 -12.82 13.49 -14.33
C THR A 10 -12.47 12.32 -15.25
N ALA A 11 -13.05 12.31 -16.45
CA ALA A 11 -12.75 11.28 -17.46
C ALA A 11 -11.25 11.25 -17.82
N ASP A 12 -10.63 12.42 -18.00
CA ASP A 12 -9.19 12.52 -18.32
C ASP A 12 -8.31 12.01 -17.16
N ALA A 13 -8.67 12.35 -15.91
CA ALA A 13 -7.96 11.85 -14.75
C ALA A 13 -8.05 10.32 -14.63
N LEU A 14 -9.21 9.75 -14.93
CA LEU A 14 -9.41 8.31 -14.95
C LEU A 14 -8.59 7.63 -16.07
N ALA A 15 -8.60 8.20 -17.28
CA ALA A 15 -7.79 7.69 -18.39
C ALA A 15 -6.29 7.73 -18.07
N SER A 16 -5.81 8.80 -17.41
CA SER A 16 -4.43 8.93 -16.96
C SER A 16 -4.06 7.85 -15.94
N ILE A 17 -4.93 7.59 -14.95
CA ILE A 17 -4.71 6.52 -13.95
C ILE A 17 -4.64 5.15 -14.64
N VAL A 18 -5.52 4.86 -15.59
CA VAL A 18 -5.48 3.59 -16.34
C VAL A 18 -4.19 3.45 -17.14
N ALA A 19 -3.76 4.51 -17.82
CA ALA A 19 -2.50 4.51 -18.59
C ALA A 19 -1.28 4.34 -17.68
N GLN A 20 -1.27 4.98 -16.50
CA GLN A 20 -0.24 4.77 -15.48
C GLN A 20 -0.22 3.30 -15.06
N LEU A 21 -1.36 2.73 -14.64
CA LEU A 21 -1.44 1.35 -14.16
C LEU A 21 -0.92 0.32 -15.17
N HIS A 22 -1.13 0.57 -16.47
CA HIS A 22 -0.63 -0.30 -17.54
C HIS A 22 0.90 -0.31 -17.63
N ASN A 23 1.54 0.85 -17.46
CA ASN A 23 2.98 1.01 -17.70
C ASN A 23 3.82 0.92 -16.41
N GLN A 24 3.27 1.43 -15.32
CA GLN A 24 3.89 1.48 -14.00
C GLN A 24 2.78 1.45 -12.93
N PRO A 25 2.44 0.26 -12.41
CA PRO A 25 1.36 0.11 -11.43
C PRO A 25 1.51 1.00 -10.20
N PHE A 26 2.75 1.19 -9.73
CA PHE A 26 3.07 2.03 -8.58
C PHE A 26 4.34 2.83 -8.82
N THR A 27 4.36 4.09 -8.39
CA THR A 27 5.60 4.85 -8.23
C THR A 27 6.38 4.36 -7.00
N GLU A 28 7.64 4.77 -6.87
CA GLU A 28 8.44 4.43 -5.68
C GLU A 28 7.80 4.96 -4.39
N GLU A 29 7.22 6.15 -4.42
CA GLU A 29 6.51 6.77 -3.31
C GLU A 29 5.27 5.96 -2.93
N GLU A 30 4.53 5.47 -3.92
CA GLU A 30 3.36 4.61 -3.72
C GLU A 30 3.72 3.24 -3.13
N ILE A 31 4.90 2.71 -3.47
CA ILE A 31 5.45 1.49 -2.87
C ILE A 31 5.81 1.75 -1.42
N LYS A 32 6.62 2.77 -1.12
CA LYS A 32 7.03 3.12 0.25
C LYS A 32 5.83 3.38 1.16
N LEU A 33 4.79 4.04 0.64
CA LEU A 33 3.55 4.26 1.37
C LEU A 33 2.86 2.93 1.71
N ARG A 34 2.77 2.01 0.75
CA ARG A 34 2.17 0.69 0.96
C ARG A 34 2.95 -0.16 1.94
N GLU A 35 4.27 -0.20 1.84
CA GLU A 35 5.14 -0.88 2.81
C GLU A 35 4.86 -0.37 4.22
N ARG A 36 4.84 0.95 4.42
CA ARG A 36 4.53 1.56 5.73
C ARG A 36 3.15 1.18 6.27
N ILE A 37 2.14 1.07 5.41
CA ILE A 37 0.76 0.71 5.81
C ILE A 37 0.64 -0.78 6.12
N LEU A 38 1.32 -1.63 5.35
CA LEU A 38 1.14 -3.09 5.37
C LEU A 38 2.10 -3.79 6.33
N GLU A 39 3.30 -3.24 6.55
CA GLU A 39 4.31 -3.82 7.44
C GLU A 39 3.77 -4.16 8.84
N PRO A 40 2.98 -3.31 9.53
CA PRO A 40 2.45 -3.65 10.85
C PRO A 40 1.51 -4.87 10.86
N VAL A 41 0.94 -5.22 9.70
CA VAL A 41 -0.04 -6.32 9.58
C VAL A 41 0.64 -7.59 9.07
N PHE A 42 1.59 -7.48 8.15
CA PHE A 42 2.15 -8.61 7.42
C PHE A 42 3.61 -8.94 7.78
N ASN A 43 4.26 -8.15 8.63
CA ASN A 43 5.60 -8.48 9.12
C ASN A 43 5.51 -9.63 10.14
N ASN A 44 5.67 -10.85 9.65
CA ASN A 44 5.55 -12.08 10.44
C ASN A 44 6.56 -12.14 11.60
N ASP A 45 7.79 -11.65 11.39
CA ASP A 45 8.82 -11.69 12.44
C ASP A 45 8.45 -10.78 13.61
N ARG A 46 8.02 -9.54 13.29
CA ARG A 46 7.53 -8.59 14.29
C ARG A 46 6.27 -9.10 14.99
N ASN A 47 5.33 -9.66 14.22
CA ASN A 47 4.08 -10.19 14.77
C ASN A 47 4.34 -11.41 15.67
N ALA A 48 5.24 -12.31 15.28
CA ALA A 48 5.64 -13.45 16.09
C ALA A 48 6.29 -13.00 17.41
N ALA A 49 7.18 -12.01 17.37
CA ALA A 49 7.79 -11.45 18.58
C ALA A 49 6.74 -10.86 19.54
N LEU A 50 5.74 -10.13 19.02
CA LEU A 50 4.62 -9.62 19.83
C LEU A 50 3.78 -10.75 20.43
N ILE A 51 3.44 -11.77 19.63
CA ILE A 51 2.64 -12.92 20.10
C ILE A 51 3.39 -13.66 21.22
N ILE A 52 4.69 -13.91 21.06
CA ILE A 52 5.50 -14.56 22.10
C ILE A 52 5.44 -13.79 23.43
N GLN A 53 5.47 -12.45 23.40
CA GLN A 53 5.34 -11.63 24.62
C GLN A 53 3.98 -11.78 25.33
N TYR A 54 2.92 -12.20 24.64
CA TYR A 54 1.61 -12.43 25.26
C TYR A 54 1.40 -13.87 25.74
N LEU A 55 2.29 -14.80 25.35
CA LEU A 55 2.19 -16.23 25.72
C LEU A 55 3.03 -16.58 26.96
N TYR A 56 3.88 -15.67 27.44
CA TYR A 56 4.72 -15.79 28.63
C TYR A 56 4.48 -14.63 29.58
#